data_AF-A0A6G1E1R1-F1
#
_entry.id   AF-A0A6G1E1R1-F1
#
_cell.length_a   1.000
_cell.length_b   1.000
_cell.length_c   1.000
_cell.angle_alpha   90.00
_cell.angle_beta   90.00
_cell.angle_gamma   90.00
#
_symmetry.space_group_name_H-M   'P 1'
#
loop_
_entity.id
_entity.type
_entity.pdbx_description
1 polymer ?
#
loop_
_entity_poly.entity_id
_entity_poly.type
_entity_poly.pdbx_seq_one_letter_code
_entity_poly.pdbx_strand_id
1 'polypeptide(L)'
;MASMACFVIMSKNDIPIYEAEVGSAPKREDQAYQHQFILHAALDVVQDLAWATNTMFLKSVDRFDDLVVSVYVTAGHILLILRYRPSESILVEWW
;
A
#
# COMPACT_ATOMS: atom_id res chain seq x y z
N MET A 1 -10.52 -16.61 -9.23
CA MET A 1 -9.31 -15.86 -8.80
C MET A 1 -9.78 -14.84 -7.81
N ALA A 2 -9.40 -15.02 -6.55
CA ALA A 2 -9.78 -14.09 -5.50
C ALA A 2 -8.73 -12.99 -5.49
N SER A 3 -9.07 -11.85 -6.11
CA SER A 3 -8.26 -10.64 -6.01
C SER A 3 -8.39 -10.08 -4.61
N MET A 4 -7.27 -9.64 -4.01
CA MET A 4 -7.27 -9.02 -2.70
C MET A 4 -6.19 -7.95 -2.66
N ALA A 5 -6.58 -6.73 -3.03
CA ALA A 5 -5.78 -5.54 -2.78
C ALA A 5 -6.16 -4.95 -1.42
N CYS A 6 -5.20 -4.31 -0.76
CA CYS A 6 -5.42 -3.58 0.48
C CYS A 6 -5.01 -2.13 0.24
N PHE A 7 -5.91 -1.20 0.55
CA PHE A 7 -5.70 0.22 0.44
C PHE A 7 -5.82 0.85 1.83
N VAL A 8 -4.77 1.56 2.24
CA VAL A 8 -4.66 2.16 3.57
C VAL A 8 -4.26 3.62 3.44
N ILE A 9 -4.91 4.48 4.22
CA ILE A 9 -4.51 5.87 4.38
C ILE A 9 -3.85 6.02 5.75
N MET A 10 -2.61 6.48 5.75
CA MET A 10 -1.84 6.78 6.96
C MET A 10 -1.79 8.28 7.18
N SER A 11 -2.08 8.68 8.42
CA SER A 11 -1.81 10.03 8.90
C SER A 11 -0.31 10.30 8.99
N LYS A 12 0.07 11.58 9.10
CA LYS A 12 1.44 12.05 9.32
C LYS A 12 2.11 11.54 10.61
N ASN A 13 1.34 10.95 11.52
CA ASN A 13 1.81 10.40 12.80
C ASN A 13 1.86 8.86 12.78
N ASP A 14 1.89 8.25 11.59
CA ASP A 14 1.91 6.79 11.39
C ASP A 14 0.69 6.06 12.00
N ILE A 15 -0.46 6.74 12.03
CA ILE A 15 -1.74 6.19 12.48
C ILE A 15 -2.59 5.88 11.24
N PRO A 16 -3.07 4.63 11.06
CA PRO A 16 -4.03 4.32 10.00
C PRO A 16 -5.35 5.04 10.27
N ILE A 17 -5.81 5.85 9.31
CA ILE A 17 -7.07 6.60 9.39
C ILE A 17 -8.17 6.01 8.50
N TYR A 18 -7.77 5.16 7.54
CA TYR A 18 -8.70 4.44 6.68
C TYR A 18 -8.06 3.14 6.20
N GLU A 19 -8.84 2.06 6.19
CA GLU A 19 -8.44 0.76 5.68
C GLU A 19 -9.58 0.18 4.84
N ALA A 20 -9.25 -0.28 3.64
CA ALA A 20 -10.18 -0.98 2.77
C ALA A 20 -9.50 -2.17 2.10
N GLU A 21 -10.18 -3.31 2.16
CA GLU A 21 -9.84 -4.47 1.33
C GLU A 21 -10.68 -4.42 0.07
N VAL A 22 -10.02 -4.54 -1.08
CA VAL A 22 -10.63 -4.50 -2.40
C VAL A 22 -10.51 -5.88 -3.02
N GLY A 23 -11.65 -6.51 -3.27
CA GLY A 23 -11.75 -7.79 -3.96
C GLY A 23 -12.70 -8.78 -3.29
N SER A 24 -12.86 -9.96 -3.89
CA SER A 24 -13.92 -10.93 -3.56
C SER A 24 -13.45 -12.14 -2.75
N ALA A 25 -12.24 -12.07 -2.18
CA ALA A 25 -11.71 -13.15 -1.34
C ALA A 25 -12.45 -13.22 0.01
N PRO A 26 -12.76 -14.42 0.53
CA PRO A 26 -13.28 -14.55 1.89
C PRO A 26 -12.24 -14.03 2.88
N LYS A 27 -12.67 -13.07 3.72
CA LYS A 27 -11.86 -12.47 4.79
C LYS A 27 -11.32 -13.57 5.70
N ARG A 28 -10.00 -13.79 5.68
CA ARG A 28 -9.30 -14.64 6.66
C ARG A 28 -8.65 -13.73 7.69
N GLU A 29 -8.95 -13.91 8.97
CA GLU A 29 -8.35 -13.11 10.05
C GLU A 29 -6.82 -13.13 10.03
N ASP A 30 -6.20 -14.26 9.66
CA ASP A 30 -4.74 -14.36 9.51
C ASP A 30 -4.16 -13.37 8.47
N GLN A 31 -4.92 -13.07 7.41
CA GLN A 31 -4.53 -12.12 6.38
C GLN A 31 -4.66 -10.66 6.84
N ALA A 32 -5.46 -10.43 7.88
CA ALA A 32 -5.59 -9.11 8.50
C ALA A 32 -4.28 -8.72 9.21
N TYR A 33 -3.72 -9.63 10.01
CA TYR A 33 -2.44 -9.37 10.69
C TYR A 33 -1.27 -9.25 9.72
N GLN A 34 -1.29 -10.02 8.63
CA GLN A 34 -0.23 -10.00 7.63
C GLN A 34 -0.15 -8.66 6.90
N HIS A 35 -1.28 -8.04 6.53
CA HIS A 35 -1.21 -6.75 5.82
C HIS A 35 -0.66 -5.65 6.72
N GLN A 36 -1.03 -5.63 8.01
CA GLN A 36 -0.51 -4.66 8.97
C GLN A 36 1.01 -4.76 9.10
N PHE A 37 1.55 -5.98 9.18
CA PHE A 37 3.00 -6.22 9.24
C PHE A 37 3.72 -5.71 7.99
N ILE A 38 3.23 -6.07 6.79
CA ILE A 38 3.85 -5.66 5.52
C ILE A 38 3.80 -4.14 5.36
N LEU A 39 2.65 -3.52 5.65
CA LEU A 39 2.47 -2.07 5.54
C LEU A 39 3.41 -1.33 6.48
N HIS A 40 3.56 -1.80 7.73
CA HIS A 40 4.44 -1.18 8.70
C HIS A 40 5.91 -1.29 8.29
N ALA A 41 6.34 -2.46 7.78
CA ALA A 41 7.69 -2.62 7.24
C ALA A 41 7.97 -1.71 6.04
N ALA A 42 6.96 -1.47 5.20
CA ALA A 42 7.09 -0.58 4.05
C ALA A 42 7.22 0.91 4.44
N LEU A 43 6.70 1.33 5.60
CA LEU A 43 6.75 2.74 6.04
C LEU A 43 8.18 3.25 6.20
N ASP A 44 9.07 2.43 6.76
CA ASP A 44 10.47 2.79 6.94
C ASP A 44 11.12 3.16 5.59
N VAL A 45 10.84 2.37 4.55
CA VAL A 45 11.36 2.61 3.20
C VAL A 45 10.71 3.84 2.55
N VAL A 46 9.41 4.04 2.74
CA VAL A 46 8.68 5.22 2.23
C VAL A 46 9.29 6.49 2.81
N GLN A 47 9.65 6.48 4.09
CA GLN A 47 10.17 7.66 4.77
C GLN A 47 11.53 8.08 4.19
N ASP A 48 12.43 7.13 3.92
CA ASP A 48 13.70 7.43 3.26
C ASP A 48 13.50 7.94 1.83
N LEU A 49 12.60 7.30 1.07
CA LEU A 49 12.32 7.68 -0.33
C LEU A 49 11.65 9.04 -0.45
N ALA A 50 10.73 9.37 0.45
CA ALA A 50 10.03 10.65 0.46
C ALA A 50 10.98 11.83 0.73
N TRP A 51 12.07 11.60 1.45
CA TRP A 51 13.11 12.60 1.69
C TRP A 51 14.15 12.65 0.56
N ALA A 52 14.37 11.54 -0.14
CA ALA A 52 15.32 11.46 -1.24
C ALA A 52 14.74 11.91 -2.60
N THR A 53 13.42 11.84 -2.80
CA THR A 53 12.77 12.00 -4.11
C THR A 53 11.67 13.06 -4.06
N ASN A 54 11.58 13.90 -5.11
CA ASN A 54 10.55 14.96 -5.21
C ASN A 54 9.24 14.47 -5.90
N THR A 55 9.12 13.18 -6.19
CA THR A 55 7.92 12.62 -6.82
C THR A 55 6.95 12.16 -5.74
N MET A 56 5.68 12.53 -5.88
CA MET A 56 4.63 12.10 -4.95
C MET A 56 4.29 10.62 -5.08
N PHE A 57 4.49 10.02 -6.25
CA PHE A 57 4.19 8.61 -6.47
C PHE A 57 5.45 7.74 -6.41
N LEU A 58 5.50 6.87 -5.41
CA LEU A 58 6.56 5.88 -5.20
C LEU A 58 6.04 4.51 -5.63
N LYS A 59 6.51 4.04 -6.79
CA LYS A 59 6.09 2.77 -7.37
C LYS A 59 6.90 1.62 -6.78
N SER A 60 6.21 0.56 -6.34
CA SER A 60 6.86 -0.68 -5.89
C SER A 60 7.93 -0.45 -4.81
N VAL A 61 7.54 0.26 -3.76
CA VAL A 61 8.41 0.61 -2.62
C VAL A 61 8.90 -0.62 -1.88
N ASP A 62 8.02 -1.61 -1.69
CA ASP A 62 8.35 -2.86 -1.04
C ASP A 62 7.66 -4.05 -1.74
N ARG A 63 8.24 -5.23 -1.56
CA ARG A 63 7.73 -6.48 -2.12
C ARG A 63 7.83 -7.60 -1.09
N PHE A 64 6.69 -8.21 -0.81
CA PHE A 64 6.58 -9.39 0.04
C PHE A 64 5.93 -10.53 -0.75
N ASP A 65 6.69 -11.59 -1.03
CA ASP A 65 6.28 -12.67 -1.94
C ASP A 65 5.82 -12.14 -3.32
N ASP A 66 4.54 -12.36 -3.65
CA ASP A 66 3.85 -11.90 -4.85
C ASP A 66 3.11 -10.56 -4.64
N LEU A 67 3.19 -9.97 -3.45
CA LEU A 67 2.54 -8.71 -3.12
C LEU A 67 3.51 -7.56 -3.34
N VAL A 68 3.04 -6.52 -4.00
CA VAL A 68 3.77 -5.27 -4.24
C VAL A 68 3.07 -4.16 -3.47
N VAL A 69 3.87 -3.31 -2.83
CA VAL A 69 3.42 -2.11 -2.13
C VAL A 69 3.81 -0.89 -2.95
N SER A 70 2.83 -0.07 -3.33
CA SER A 70 3.05 1.24 -3.93
C SER A 70 2.47 2.32 -3.02
N VAL A 71 3.09 3.50 -3.01
CA VAL A 71 2.70 4.58 -2.11
C VAL A 71 2.59 5.90 -2.85
N TYR A 72 1.54 6.65 -2.55
CA TYR A 72 1.42 8.05 -2.94
C TYR A 72 1.55 8.93 -1.69
N VAL A 73 2.59 9.76 -1.68
CA VAL A 73 2.91 10.71 -0.63
C VAL A 73 2.29 12.06 -0.99
N THR A 74 1.32 12.50 -0.20
CA THR A 74 0.71 13.83 -0.39
C THR A 74 1.61 14.94 0.15
N ALA A 75 1.37 16.19 -0.28
CA ALA A 75 2.09 17.36 0.25
C ALA A 75 1.92 17.56 1.77
N GLY A 76 0.85 17.02 2.35
CA GLY A 76 0.60 17.05 3.80
C GLY A 76 1.24 15.89 4.57
N HIS A 77 2.10 15.08 3.93
CA HIS A 77 2.69 13.87 4.50
C HIS A 77 1.64 12.83 4.96
N ILE A 78 0.46 12.85 4.32
CA ILE A 78 -0.51 11.77 4.39
C ILE A 78 -0.14 10.75 3.32
N LEU A 79 -0.07 9.48 3.68
CA LEU A 79 0.36 8.39 2.79
C LEU A 79 -0.85 7.60 2.32
N LEU A 80 -0.97 7.42 1.01
CA LEU A 80 -1.97 6.55 0.38
C LEU A 80 -1.23 5.29 -0.08
N ILE A 81 -1.40 4.20 0.67
CA ILE A 81 -0.65 2.97 0.48
C ILE A 81 -1.55 1.94 -0.18
N LEU A 82 -1.04 1.32 -1.25
CA LEU A 82 -1.71 0.25 -1.98
C LEU A 82 -0.84 -0.99 -1.99
N ARG A 83 -1.33 -2.07 -1.39
CA ARG A 83 -0.77 -3.41 -1.52
C ARG A 83 -1.62 -4.21 -2.49
N TYR A 84 -1.01 -4.75 -3.54
CA TYR A 84 -1.71 -5.50 -4.59
C TYR A 84 -0.83 -6.61 -5.17
N ARG A 85 -1.44 -7.57 -5.88
CA ARG A 85 -0.72 -8.59 -6.63
C ARG A 85 -0.56 -8.11 -8.09
N PRO A 86 0.65 -8.05 -8.67
CA PRO A 86 0.88 -7.48 -10.00
C PRO A 86 0.40 -8.37 -11.16
N SER A 87 0.12 -9.66 -10.93
CA SER A 87 -0.55 -10.53 -11.93
C SER A 87 -1.99 -10.13 -12.19
N GLU A 88 -2.57 -9.32 -11.30
CA GLU A 88 -3.83 -8.65 -11.52
C GLU A 88 -3.47 -7.33 -12.18
N SER A 89 -3.62 -7.27 -13.50
CA SER A 89 -3.64 -6.02 -14.24
C SER A 89 -4.85 -5.21 -13.76
N ILE A 90 -4.70 -4.52 -12.64
CA ILE A 90 -5.50 -3.34 -12.35
C ILE A 90 -5.02 -2.36 -13.42
N LEU A 91 -5.73 -2.35 -14.55
CA LEU A 91 -5.65 -1.28 -15.53
C LEU A 91 -6.13 -0.02 -14.83
N VAL A 92 -5.26 0.59 -14.02
CA VAL A 92 -5.38 2.02 -13.70
C VAL A 92 -4.79 2.73 -14.92
N GLU A 93 -5.52 2.67 -16.03
CA GLU A 93 -5.31 3.61 -17.11
C GLU A 93 -5.71 4.97 -16.54
N TRP A 94 -4.69 5.76 -16.19
CA TRP A 94 -4.86 7.18 -15.95
C TRP A 94 -4.88 7.89 -17.30
N TRP A 95 -5.91 7.63 -18.11
CA TRP A 95 -6.37 8.48 -19.22
C TRP A 95 -7.79 8.09 -19.65
#